data_AF-A0A7J6W6V0-F1
#
_entry.id   AF-A0A7J6W6V0-F1
#
_cell.length_a   1.000
_cell.length_b   1.000
_cell.length_c   1.000
_cell.angle_alpha   90.00
_cell.angle_beta   90.00
_cell.angle_gamma   90.00
#
_symmetry.space_group_name_H-M   'P 1'
#
loop_
_entity.id
_entity.type
_entity.pdbx_description
1 polymer ?
#
loop_
_entity_poly.entity_id
_entity_poly.type
_entity_poly.pdbx_seq_one_letter_code
_entity_poly.pdbx_strand_id
1 'polypeptide(L)'
;MTKDEMEKRISAADERKTNGNAFFKEEKLTDAMQQYEKAIAILGDDFTIKSPGETRVMTEAYRESAAAVKYPCHLNMAACLLKLERYEEAIKQCNIVLAHDQNNVKALFRRGKAAAELGRTDSAREDFRKARQLAPEDKAIGKELRLLAEHDKAVYQKQKELYQGIFGPKMESDALNEHDDALEGYSPPTPKVNLTRRARTKSSENAHYSGYNDHW
;
A
#
# COMPACT_ATOMS: atom_id res chain seq x y z
N MET A 1 20.90 -19.74 -26.14
CA MET A 1 19.57 -19.47 -26.71
C MET A 1 19.81 -18.77 -28.02
N THR A 2 19.29 -19.27 -29.13
CA THR A 2 19.36 -18.56 -30.41
C THR A 2 18.38 -17.38 -30.39
N LYS A 3 18.59 -16.37 -31.25
CA LYS A 3 17.66 -15.24 -31.40
C LYS A 3 16.22 -15.70 -31.65
N ASP A 4 16.05 -16.66 -32.55
CA ASP A 4 14.76 -17.27 -32.90
C ASP A 4 14.07 -17.94 -31.69
N GLU A 5 14.82 -18.66 -30.85
CA GLU A 5 14.28 -19.23 -29.61
C GLU A 5 13.80 -18.15 -28.64
N MET A 6 14.52 -17.03 -28.54
CA MET A 6 14.12 -15.90 -27.69
C MET A 6 12.81 -15.29 -28.18
N GLU A 7 12.73 -15.01 -29.48
CA GLU A 7 11.57 -14.43 -30.13
C GLU A 7 10.32 -15.31 -29.98
N LYS A 8 10.47 -16.63 -30.14
CA LYS A 8 9.40 -17.61 -29.90
C LYS A 8 8.90 -17.57 -28.44
N ARG A 9 9.81 -17.46 -27.46
CA ARG A 9 9.41 -17.33 -26.04
C ARG A 9 8.66 -16.03 -25.78
N ILE A 10 9.15 -14.90 -26.30
CA ILE A 10 8.47 -13.61 -26.17
C ILE A 10 7.07 -13.68 -26.79
N SER A 11 6.95 -14.21 -28.01
CA SER A 11 5.68 -14.34 -28.71
C SER A 11 4.69 -15.22 -27.95
N ALA A 12 5.12 -16.38 -27.45
CA ALA A 12 4.26 -17.26 -26.65
C ALA A 12 3.80 -16.60 -25.34
N ALA A 13 4.66 -15.82 -24.69
CA ALA A 13 4.29 -15.07 -23.49
C ALA A 13 3.30 -13.94 -23.81
N ASP A 14 3.48 -13.24 -24.93
CA ASP A 14 2.59 -12.18 -25.37
C ASP A 14 1.18 -12.70 -25.71
N GLU A 15 1.09 -13.89 -26.32
CA GLU A 15 -0.17 -14.58 -26.56
C GLU A 15 -0.90 -14.87 -25.23
N ARG A 16 -0.19 -15.38 -24.23
CA ARG A 16 -0.74 -15.61 -22.88
C ARG A 16 -1.23 -14.31 -22.25
N LYS A 17 -0.46 -13.23 -22.33
CA LYS A 17 -0.89 -11.90 -21.86
C LYS A 17 -2.18 -11.46 -22.57
N THR A 18 -2.26 -11.65 -23.88
CA THR A 18 -3.45 -11.27 -24.68
C THR A 18 -4.68 -12.09 -24.30
N ASN A 19 -4.52 -13.39 -24.08
CA ASN A 19 -5.60 -14.24 -23.56
C ASN A 19 -6.04 -13.80 -22.16
N GLY A 20 -5.11 -13.42 -21.29
CA GLY A 20 -5.43 -12.84 -19.98
C GLY A 20 -6.23 -11.53 -20.09
N ASN A 21 -5.89 -10.67 -21.05
CA ASN A 21 -6.64 -9.44 -21.32
C ASN A 21 -8.07 -9.73 -21.80
N ALA A 22 -8.28 -10.80 -22.57
CA ALA A 22 -9.60 -11.23 -23.00
C ALA A 22 -10.45 -11.68 -21.80
N PHE A 23 -9.92 -12.58 -20.95
CA PHE A 23 -10.62 -12.99 -19.72
C PHE A 23 -10.90 -11.83 -18.77
N PHE A 24 -9.99 -10.85 -18.67
CA PHE A 24 -10.21 -9.66 -17.85
C PHE A 24 -11.41 -8.83 -18.34
N LYS A 25 -11.58 -8.69 -19.66
CA LYS A 25 -12.73 -8.00 -20.27
C LYS A 25 -14.04 -8.76 -20.02
N GLU A 26 -13.99 -10.09 -19.94
CA GLU A 26 -15.11 -10.95 -19.59
C GLU A 26 -15.38 -11.03 -18.07
N GLU A 27 -14.65 -10.26 -17.25
CA GLU A 27 -14.69 -10.30 -15.79
C GLU A 27 -14.34 -11.67 -15.15
N LYS A 28 -13.72 -12.57 -15.92
CA LYS A 28 -13.18 -13.85 -15.44
C LYS A 28 -11.80 -13.62 -14.84
N LEU A 29 -11.76 -12.99 -13.66
CA LEU A 29 -10.52 -12.47 -13.06
C LEU A 29 -9.50 -13.55 -12.71
N THR A 30 -9.96 -14.71 -12.22
CA THR A 30 -9.08 -15.85 -11.90
C THR A 30 -8.44 -16.43 -13.15
N ASP A 31 -9.20 -16.59 -14.23
CA ASP A 31 -8.70 -17.10 -15.50
C ASP A 31 -7.73 -16.10 -16.14
N ALA A 32 -8.02 -14.81 -16.04
CA ALA A 32 -7.11 -13.74 -16.46
C ALA A 32 -5.76 -13.83 -15.73
N MET A 33 -5.79 -13.96 -14.40
CA MET A 33 -4.59 -14.11 -13.58
C MET A 33 -3.78 -15.36 -13.95
N GLN A 34 -4.43 -16.49 -14.20
CA GLN A 34 -3.75 -17.71 -14.64
C GLN A 34 -3.01 -17.52 -15.97
N GLN A 35 -3.59 -16.77 -16.92
CA GLN A 35 -2.90 -16.51 -18.18
C GLN A 35 -1.72 -15.55 -18.00
N TYR A 36 -1.84 -14.53 -17.16
CA TYR A 36 -0.71 -13.65 -16.83
C TYR A 36 0.43 -14.40 -16.13
N GLU A 37 0.10 -15.30 -15.20
CA GLU A 37 1.09 -16.16 -14.53
C GLU A 37 1.80 -17.08 -15.54
N LYS A 38 1.06 -17.69 -16.47
CA LYS A 38 1.65 -18.48 -17.57
C LYS A 38 2.59 -17.64 -18.44
N ALA A 39 2.20 -16.40 -18.77
CA ALA A 39 3.06 -15.48 -19.53
C ALA A 39 4.37 -15.21 -18.78
N ILE A 40 4.30 -14.91 -17.48
CA ILE A 40 5.46 -14.65 -16.64
C ILE A 40 6.34 -15.91 -16.50
N ALA A 41 5.74 -17.10 -16.37
CA ALA A 41 6.47 -18.36 -16.28
C ALA A 41 7.28 -18.67 -17.56
N ILE A 42 6.72 -18.37 -18.75
CA ILE A 42 7.44 -18.49 -20.03
C ILE A 42 8.66 -17.56 -20.06
N LEU A 43 8.58 -16.42 -19.40
CA LEU A 43 9.63 -15.39 -19.32
C LEU A 43 10.51 -15.51 -18.06
N GLY A 44 10.27 -16.51 -17.23
CA GLY A 44 10.98 -16.69 -15.95
C GLY A 44 12.47 -16.88 -16.13
N ASP A 45 13.23 -16.43 -15.13
CA ASP A 45 14.68 -16.60 -15.09
C ASP A 45 15.00 -18.10 -15.09
N ASP A 46 15.80 -18.47 -16.08
CA ASP A 46 15.99 -19.81 -16.62
C ASP A 46 16.71 -20.74 -15.61
N PHE A 47 16.01 -21.24 -14.59
CA PHE A 47 16.54 -22.31 -13.72
C PHE A 47 16.41 -23.72 -14.36
N THR A 48 15.88 -23.80 -15.57
CA THR A 48 15.55 -25.07 -16.26
C THR A 48 16.51 -25.45 -17.37
N ILE A 49 17.80 -25.07 -17.28
CA ILE A 49 18.86 -25.75 -18.02
C ILE A 49 19.98 -26.12 -17.05
N LYS A 50 19.75 -27.21 -16.31
CA LYS A 50 20.81 -27.98 -15.65
C LYS A 50 21.41 -28.97 -16.66
N SER A 51 21.93 -28.47 -17.77
CA SER A 51 22.93 -29.20 -18.54
C SER A 51 24.28 -28.65 -18.09
N PRO A 52 25.15 -29.45 -17.44
CA PRO A 52 26.47 -28.99 -17.04
C PRO A 52 27.26 -28.57 -18.29
N GLY A 53 27.54 -27.27 -18.44
CA GLY A 53 28.37 -26.73 -19.53
C GLY A 53 27.72 -25.68 -20.43
N GLU A 54 26.39 -25.51 -20.40
CA GLU A 54 25.70 -24.49 -21.20
C GLU A 54 25.20 -23.36 -20.30
N THR A 55 26.07 -22.39 -19.98
CA THR A 55 25.60 -21.12 -19.42
C THR A 55 24.80 -20.39 -20.49
N ARG A 56 23.47 -20.50 -20.45
CA ARG A 56 22.59 -19.75 -21.32
C ARG A 56 22.52 -18.30 -20.84
N VAL A 57 23.54 -17.52 -21.18
CA VAL A 57 23.55 -16.07 -20.92
C VAL A 57 22.40 -15.44 -21.69
N MET A 58 21.41 -14.91 -20.96
CA MET A 58 20.35 -14.09 -21.55
C MET A 58 20.96 -12.77 -22.00
N THR A 59 20.73 -12.40 -23.25
CA THR A 59 21.18 -11.10 -23.77
C THR A 59 20.36 -9.98 -23.14
N GLU A 60 20.94 -8.79 -23.06
CA GLU A 60 20.22 -7.62 -22.55
C GLU A 60 18.97 -7.32 -23.38
N ALA A 61 19.06 -7.45 -24.71
CA ALA A 61 17.92 -7.32 -25.62
C ALA A 61 16.76 -8.28 -25.29
N TYR A 62 17.05 -9.51 -24.85
CA TYR A 62 16.01 -10.43 -24.42
C TYR A 62 15.38 -9.99 -23.11
N ARG A 63 16.18 -9.54 -22.14
CA ARG A 63 15.68 -9.05 -20.84
C ARG A 63 14.74 -7.87 -21.02
N GLU A 64 15.10 -6.92 -21.88
CA GLU A 64 14.25 -5.78 -22.23
C GLU A 64 12.94 -6.23 -22.90
N SER A 65 13.03 -7.15 -23.87
CA SER A 65 11.84 -7.69 -24.55
C SER A 65 10.93 -8.48 -23.59
N ALA A 66 11.53 -9.25 -22.69
CA ALA A 66 10.80 -9.99 -21.66
C ALA A 66 10.15 -9.05 -20.64
N ALA A 67 10.87 -8.01 -20.20
CA ALA A 67 10.35 -6.96 -19.33
C ALA A 67 9.10 -6.29 -19.92
N ALA A 68 9.11 -6.00 -21.22
CA ALA A 68 8.00 -5.38 -21.94
C ALA A 68 6.70 -6.22 -21.93
N VAL A 69 6.79 -7.53 -21.67
CA VAL A 69 5.62 -8.42 -21.51
C VAL A 69 5.35 -8.72 -20.03
N LYS A 70 6.41 -9.00 -19.26
CA LYS A 70 6.35 -9.40 -17.84
C LYS A 70 5.72 -8.33 -16.96
N TYR A 71 6.14 -7.07 -17.07
CA TYR A 71 5.64 -6.01 -16.19
C TYR A 71 4.17 -5.63 -16.45
N PRO A 72 3.68 -5.57 -17.70
CA PRO A 72 2.24 -5.48 -17.96
C PRO A 72 1.42 -6.62 -17.37
N CYS A 73 1.93 -7.85 -17.37
CA CYS A 73 1.26 -8.99 -16.71
C CYS A 73 1.12 -8.75 -15.20
N HIS A 74 2.20 -8.35 -14.50
CA HIS A 74 2.14 -8.00 -13.08
C HIS A 74 1.15 -6.86 -12.80
N LEU A 75 1.17 -5.81 -13.62
CA LEU A 75 0.20 -4.72 -13.55
C LEU A 75 -1.23 -5.26 -13.66
N ASN A 76 -1.53 -6.07 -14.67
CA ASN A 76 -2.88 -6.57 -14.90
C ASN A 76 -3.33 -7.55 -13.81
N MET A 77 -2.42 -8.36 -13.26
CA MET A 77 -2.69 -9.13 -12.05
C MET A 77 -3.06 -8.23 -10.87
N ALA A 78 -2.34 -7.12 -10.65
CA ALA A 78 -2.70 -6.16 -9.60
C ALA A 78 -4.11 -5.57 -9.80
N ALA A 79 -4.52 -5.32 -11.05
CA ALA A 79 -5.88 -4.86 -11.35
C ALA A 79 -6.95 -5.94 -11.06
N CYS A 80 -6.67 -7.21 -11.37
CA CYS A 80 -7.55 -8.33 -11.01
C CYS A 80 -7.67 -8.45 -9.49
N LEU A 81 -6.56 -8.41 -8.78
CA LEU A 81 -6.49 -8.53 -7.32
C LEU A 81 -7.23 -7.38 -6.62
N LEU A 82 -7.15 -6.16 -7.14
CA LEU A 82 -7.94 -5.03 -6.66
C LEU A 82 -9.45 -5.28 -6.82
N LYS A 83 -9.90 -5.81 -7.97
CA LYS A 83 -11.30 -6.17 -8.19
C LYS A 83 -11.77 -7.34 -7.31
N LEU A 84 -10.85 -8.20 -6.88
CA LEU A 84 -11.09 -9.31 -5.96
C LEU A 84 -10.87 -8.95 -4.48
N GLU A 85 -10.60 -7.68 -4.17
CA GLU A 85 -10.34 -7.19 -2.80
C GLU A 85 -9.13 -7.86 -2.10
N ARG A 86 -8.20 -8.42 -2.89
CA ARG A 86 -6.96 -9.07 -2.42
C ARG A 86 -5.81 -8.05 -2.39
N TYR A 87 -5.91 -7.08 -1.49
CA TYR A 87 -5.10 -5.87 -1.52
C TYR A 87 -3.61 -6.10 -1.26
N GLU A 88 -3.22 -6.92 -0.27
CA GLU A 88 -1.81 -7.25 0.00
C GLU A 88 -1.11 -7.85 -1.24
N GLU A 89 -1.81 -8.69 -1.98
CA GLU A 89 -1.27 -9.33 -3.17
C GLU A 89 -1.17 -8.33 -4.32
N ALA A 90 -2.15 -7.43 -4.47
CA ALA A 90 -2.07 -6.34 -5.44
C ALA A 90 -0.84 -5.44 -5.19
N ILE A 91 -0.54 -5.14 -3.93
CA ILE A 91 0.66 -4.38 -3.53
C ILE A 91 1.93 -5.13 -3.93
N LYS A 92 2.02 -6.44 -3.67
CA LYS A 92 3.17 -7.28 -4.08
C LYS A 92 3.39 -7.21 -5.60
N GLN A 93 2.33 -7.34 -6.39
CA GLN A 93 2.43 -7.25 -7.85
C GLN A 93 2.90 -5.87 -8.32
N CYS A 94 2.40 -4.79 -7.71
CA CYS A 94 2.84 -3.43 -8.03
C CYS A 94 4.31 -3.19 -7.64
N ASN A 95 4.75 -3.72 -6.51
CA ASN A 95 6.15 -3.58 -6.07
C ASN A 95 7.14 -4.22 -7.05
N ILE A 96 6.78 -5.33 -7.69
CA ILE A 96 7.63 -5.96 -8.72
C ILE A 96 7.84 -5.00 -9.90
N VAL A 97 6.80 -4.29 -10.32
CA VAL A 97 6.86 -3.31 -11.41
C VAL A 97 7.67 -2.09 -10.97
N LEU A 98 7.40 -1.57 -9.77
CA LEU A 98 8.08 -0.39 -9.23
C LEU A 98 9.57 -0.61 -8.92
N ALA A 99 9.98 -1.85 -8.65
CA ALA A 99 11.39 -2.20 -8.52
C ALA A 99 12.17 -2.02 -9.83
N HIS A 100 11.50 -2.11 -10.98
CA HIS A 100 12.09 -1.89 -12.30
C HIS A 100 11.84 -0.47 -12.82
N ASP A 101 10.60 -0.01 -12.75
CA ASP A 101 10.18 1.33 -13.16
C ASP A 101 9.49 2.03 -11.97
N GLN A 102 10.29 2.76 -11.19
CA GLN A 102 9.82 3.47 -10.00
C GLN A 102 8.80 4.58 -10.32
N ASN A 103 8.70 4.99 -11.59
CA ASN A 103 7.81 6.06 -12.04
C ASN A 103 6.61 5.51 -12.83
N ASN A 104 6.32 4.22 -12.69
CA ASN A 104 5.17 3.62 -13.33
C ASN A 104 3.86 4.12 -12.70
N VAL A 105 3.20 5.08 -13.36
CA VAL A 105 1.97 5.71 -12.86
C VAL A 105 0.88 4.69 -12.53
N LYS A 106 0.72 3.66 -13.36
CA LYS A 106 -0.31 2.61 -13.14
C LYS A 106 0.01 1.77 -11.91
N ALA A 107 1.29 1.44 -11.66
CA ALA A 107 1.68 0.68 -10.48
C ALA A 107 1.52 1.52 -9.20
N LEU A 108 1.95 2.78 -9.22
CA LEU A 108 1.76 3.72 -8.11
C LEU A 108 0.29 3.88 -7.77
N PHE A 109 -0.56 4.15 -8.78
CA PHE A 109 -2.00 4.30 -8.58
C PHE A 109 -2.64 3.03 -7.99
N ARG A 110 -2.32 1.85 -8.54
CA ARG A 110 -2.90 0.58 -8.07
C ARG A 110 -2.42 0.20 -6.67
N ARG A 111 -1.14 0.44 -6.36
CA ARG A 111 -0.57 0.23 -5.02
C ARG A 111 -1.19 1.18 -4.00
N GLY A 112 -1.30 2.46 -4.35
CA GLY A 112 -1.94 3.47 -3.53
C GLY A 112 -3.40 3.14 -3.24
N LYS A 113 -4.15 2.67 -4.25
CA LYS A 113 -5.53 2.21 -4.06
C LYS A 113 -5.62 1.02 -3.11
N ALA A 114 -4.79 -0.01 -3.31
CA ALA A 114 -4.76 -1.17 -2.41
C ALA A 114 -4.36 -0.78 -0.97
N ALA A 115 -3.41 0.15 -0.81
CA ALA A 115 -3.00 0.66 0.50
C ALA A 115 -4.12 1.44 1.19
N ALA A 116 -4.90 2.24 0.45
CA ALA A 116 -6.03 2.99 0.98
C ALA A 116 -7.12 2.06 1.53
N GLU A 117 -7.48 1.01 0.79
CA GLU A 117 -8.46 0.00 1.23
C GLU A 117 -8.02 -0.76 2.49
N LEU A 118 -6.71 -0.87 2.70
CA LEU A 118 -6.12 -1.46 3.91
C LEU A 118 -5.96 -0.46 5.07
N GLY A 119 -6.46 0.77 4.92
CA GLY A 119 -6.33 1.83 5.92
C GLY A 119 -4.91 2.41 6.05
N ARG A 120 -3.99 2.08 5.13
CA ARG A 120 -2.61 2.58 5.10
C ARG A 120 -2.58 3.93 4.38
N THR A 121 -3.30 4.91 4.93
CA THR A 121 -3.60 6.19 4.28
C THR A 121 -2.34 6.99 3.93
N ASP A 122 -1.31 7.00 4.78
CA ASP A 122 -0.07 7.72 4.52
C ASP A 122 0.69 7.15 3.31
N SER A 123 0.84 5.83 3.25
CA SER A 123 1.47 5.15 2.12
C SER A 123 0.67 5.33 0.83
N ALA A 124 -0.66 5.28 0.91
CA ALA A 124 -1.53 5.56 -0.23
C ALA A 124 -1.35 6.99 -0.76
N ARG A 125 -1.25 7.96 0.16
CA ARG A 125 -1.07 9.37 -0.18
C ARG A 125 0.26 9.63 -0.86
N GLU A 126 1.34 9.00 -0.40
CA GLU A 126 2.66 9.07 -1.04
C GLU A 126 2.60 8.56 -2.49
N ASP A 127 2.01 7.38 -2.70
CA ASP A 127 1.84 6.79 -4.03
C ASP A 127 1.03 7.69 -4.96
N PHE A 128 -0.11 8.21 -4.48
CA PHE A 128 -0.95 9.07 -5.29
C PHE A 128 -0.31 10.44 -5.58
N ARG A 129 0.45 11.02 -4.65
CA ARG A 129 1.20 12.26 -4.89
C ARG A 129 2.27 12.05 -5.95
N LYS A 130 3.04 10.97 -5.86
CA LYS A 130 4.03 10.63 -6.89
C LYS A 130 3.37 10.39 -8.24
N ALA A 131 2.26 9.65 -8.27
CA ALA A 131 1.49 9.43 -9.49
C ALA A 131 0.93 10.75 -10.07
N ARG A 132 0.48 11.67 -9.22
CA ARG A 132 -0.02 13.01 -9.61
C ARG A 132 1.08 13.88 -10.21
N GLN A 133 2.29 13.85 -9.66
CA GLN A 133 3.43 14.58 -10.24
C GLN A 133 3.76 14.09 -11.66
N LEU A 134 3.64 12.78 -11.90
CA LEU A 134 3.92 12.16 -13.19
C LEU A 134 2.75 12.27 -14.19
N ALA A 135 1.52 12.34 -13.69
CA ALA A 135 0.29 12.51 -14.48
C ALA A 135 -0.66 13.56 -13.84
N PRO A 136 -0.38 14.86 -14.02
CA PRO A 136 -1.15 15.94 -13.42
C PRO A 136 -2.62 15.96 -13.84
N GLU A 137 -2.90 15.59 -15.09
CA GLU A 137 -4.24 15.64 -15.69
C GLU A 137 -5.11 14.41 -15.41
N ASP A 138 -4.56 13.37 -14.75
CA ASP A 138 -5.33 12.16 -14.46
C ASP A 138 -6.37 12.45 -13.37
N LYS A 139 -7.64 12.53 -13.75
CA LYS A 139 -8.74 12.84 -12.84
C LYS A 139 -8.94 11.75 -11.78
N ALA A 140 -8.59 10.48 -12.09
CA ALA A 140 -8.75 9.38 -11.14
C ALA A 140 -7.82 9.55 -9.94
N ILE A 141 -6.55 9.91 -10.17
CA ILE A 141 -5.58 10.17 -9.08
C ILE A 141 -6.07 11.27 -8.14
N GLY A 142 -6.62 12.35 -8.71
CA GLY A 142 -7.11 13.50 -7.93
C GLY A 142 -8.35 13.18 -7.12
N LYS A 143 -9.21 12.33 -7.66
CA LYS A 143 -10.35 11.80 -6.93
C LYS A 143 -9.88 11.01 -5.71
N GLU A 144 -8.92 10.09 -5.85
CA GLU A 144 -8.42 9.30 -4.73
C GLU A 144 -7.74 10.16 -3.65
N LEU A 145 -6.94 11.16 -4.04
CA LEU A 145 -6.35 12.12 -3.07
C LEU A 145 -7.42 12.89 -2.29
N ARG A 146 -8.49 13.31 -2.96
CA ARG A 146 -9.61 14.00 -2.32
C ARG A 146 -10.33 13.08 -1.32
N LEU A 147 -10.60 11.84 -1.71
CA LEU A 147 -11.24 10.85 -0.85
C LEU A 147 -10.42 10.60 0.42
N LEU A 148 -9.08 10.50 0.30
CA LEU A 148 -8.21 10.38 1.47
C LEU A 148 -8.31 11.61 2.38
N ALA A 149 -8.28 12.82 1.82
CA ALA A 149 -8.38 14.05 2.62
C ALA A 149 -9.74 14.17 3.34
N GLU A 150 -10.83 13.79 2.68
CA GLU A 150 -12.17 13.75 3.28
C GLU A 150 -12.25 12.73 4.43
N HIS A 151 -11.65 11.55 4.25
CA HIS A 151 -11.56 10.53 5.29
C HIS A 151 -10.76 11.03 6.51
N ASP A 152 -9.59 11.65 6.31
CA ASP A 152 -8.76 12.18 7.39
C ASP A 152 -9.50 13.27 8.18
N LYS A 153 -10.19 14.17 7.48
CA LYS A 153 -11.02 15.21 8.11
C LYS A 153 -12.12 14.61 8.96
N ALA A 154 -12.78 13.56 8.48
CA ALA A 154 -13.83 12.87 9.23
C ALA A 154 -13.28 12.15 10.48
N VAL A 155 -12.12 11.51 10.37
CA VAL A 155 -11.43 10.87 11.51
C VAL A 155 -11.05 11.92 12.55
N TYR A 156 -10.46 13.03 12.14
CA TYR A 156 -10.08 14.13 13.03
C TYR A 156 -11.28 14.72 13.78
N GLN A 157 -12.39 14.97 13.06
CA GLN A 157 -13.60 15.52 13.67
C GLN A 157 -14.18 14.60 14.74
N LYS A 158 -14.24 13.29 14.48
CA LYS A 158 -14.68 12.29 15.47
C LYS A 158 -13.76 12.24 16.69
N GLN A 159 -12.44 12.31 16.47
CA GLN A 159 -11.48 12.36 17.58
C GLN A 159 -11.71 13.61 18.44
N LYS A 160 -11.87 14.78 17.82
CA LYS A 160 -12.12 16.05 18.51
C LYS A 160 -13.38 15.99 19.38
N GLU A 161 -14.49 15.48 18.85
CA GLU A 161 -15.75 15.31 19.60
C GLU A 161 -15.59 14.37 20.80
N LEU A 162 -14.88 13.26 20.61
CA LEU A 162 -14.58 12.31 21.68
C LEU A 162 -13.76 12.95 22.80
N TYR A 163 -12.70 13.70 22.46
CA TYR A 163 -11.87 14.41 23.45
C TYR A 163 -12.65 15.45 24.24
N GLN A 164 -13.50 16.23 23.56
CA GLN A 164 -14.35 17.23 24.22
C GLN A 164 -15.34 16.59 25.19
N GLY A 165 -15.92 15.44 24.83
CA GLY A 165 -16.84 14.70 25.70
C GLY A 165 -16.18 14.06 26.92
N ILE A 166 -14.93 13.61 26.81
CA ILE A 166 -14.21 12.94 27.91
C ILE A 166 -13.52 13.95 28.85
N PHE A 167 -12.99 15.06 28.35
CA PHE A 167 -12.10 15.95 29.11
C PHE A 167 -12.64 17.39 29.33
N GLY A 168 -13.78 17.76 28.73
CA GLY A 168 -14.32 19.12 28.81
C GLY A 168 -13.49 20.16 28.02
N PRO A 169 -13.84 21.46 28.07
CA PRO A 169 -13.17 22.47 27.26
C PRO A 169 -11.83 22.88 27.88
N LYS A 170 -10.73 22.39 27.31
CA LYS A 170 -9.44 23.09 27.25
C LYS A 170 -8.67 22.71 25.98
N MET A 171 -8.94 23.44 24.92
CA MET A 171 -7.96 23.71 23.86
C MET A 171 -7.93 25.24 23.71
N GLU A 172 -6.88 25.89 24.19
CA GLU A 172 -6.55 27.24 23.75
C GLU A 172 -6.05 27.12 22.31
N SER A 173 -6.76 27.78 21.40
CA SER A 173 -6.58 27.71 19.96
C SER A 173 -5.87 28.95 19.45
N ASP A 174 -4.54 28.91 19.40
CA ASP A 174 -3.74 29.96 18.73
C ASP A 174 -3.09 29.47 17.42
N ALA A 175 -3.59 28.38 16.81
CA ALA A 175 -3.03 27.82 15.57
C ALA A 175 -4.06 27.50 14.49
N LEU A 176 -5.17 28.27 14.41
CA LEU A 176 -6.18 28.11 13.35
C LEU A 176 -6.33 29.35 12.44
N ASN A 177 -5.40 30.30 12.51
CA ASN A 177 -5.26 31.34 11.50
C ASN A 177 -3.86 31.21 10.92
N GLU A 178 -3.71 30.40 9.87
CA GLU A 178 -2.86 30.67 8.71
C GLU A 178 -2.82 29.42 7.81
N HIS A 179 -3.25 29.62 6.56
CA HIS A 179 -3.10 28.76 5.39
C HIS A 179 -4.03 27.54 5.22
N ASP A 180 -5.08 27.78 4.42
CA ASP A 180 -5.87 26.80 3.65
C ASP A 180 -5.02 25.93 2.67
N ASP A 181 -3.69 26.10 2.63
CA ASP A 181 -2.77 25.36 1.76
C ASP A 181 -1.94 24.26 2.48
N ALA A 182 -2.14 24.03 3.78
CA ALA A 182 -1.26 23.16 4.59
C ALA A 182 -1.74 21.71 4.84
N LEU A 183 -2.45 21.08 3.90
CA LEU A 183 -2.72 19.62 3.96
C LEU A 183 -1.50 18.78 3.52
N GLU A 184 -0.39 19.41 3.14
CA GLU A 184 0.86 18.75 2.81
C GLU A 184 1.73 18.57 4.07
N GLY A 185 1.48 17.48 4.80
CA GLY A 185 2.34 17.06 5.93
C GLY A 185 1.73 17.13 7.32
N TYR A 186 0.42 17.38 7.45
CA TYR A 186 -0.25 17.34 8.75
C TYR A 186 -0.24 15.92 9.35
N SER A 187 0.67 15.70 10.30
CA SER A 187 0.64 14.56 11.20
C SER A 187 0.00 15.06 12.51
N PRO A 188 -1.14 14.51 12.95
CA PRO A 188 -1.81 15.01 14.14
C PRO A 188 -0.90 14.84 15.36
N PRO A 189 -0.83 15.84 16.26
CA PRO A 189 0.01 15.74 17.45
C PRO A 189 -0.46 14.55 18.29
N THR A 190 0.44 13.60 18.54
CA THR A 190 0.18 12.53 19.49
C THR A 190 0.01 13.15 20.89
N PRO A 191 -1.03 12.79 21.65
CA PRO A 191 -1.25 13.37 22.97
C PRO A 191 -0.09 13.00 23.89
N LYS A 192 0.83 13.93 24.15
CA LYS A 192 1.80 13.79 25.24
C LYS A 192 1.08 14.05 26.55
N VAL A 193 0.58 12.98 27.16
CA VAL A 193 -0.07 13.05 28.47
C VAL A 193 0.99 13.35 29.53
N ASN A 194 1.11 14.61 29.95
CA ASN A 194 1.89 14.95 31.14
C ASN A 194 1.10 14.55 32.40
N LEU A 195 1.34 13.33 32.89
CA LEU A 195 0.79 12.82 34.15
C LEU A 195 1.50 13.46 35.35
N THR A 196 1.29 14.75 35.61
CA THR A 196 1.63 15.31 36.93
C THR A 196 0.50 14.98 37.91
N ARG A 197 0.59 13.82 38.55
CA ARG A 197 -0.33 13.41 39.64
C ARG A 197 -0.03 14.25 40.88
N ARG A 198 -0.89 15.22 41.20
CA ARG A 198 -0.84 15.99 42.46
C ARG A 198 -1.54 15.17 43.56
N ALA A 199 -0.78 14.43 44.35
CA ALA A 199 -1.31 13.73 45.52
C ALA A 199 -1.62 14.73 46.64
N ARG A 200 -2.89 14.80 47.08
CA ARG A 200 -3.30 15.47 48.32
C ARG A 200 -3.00 14.54 49.49
N THR A 201 -2.07 14.92 50.35
CA THR A 201 -1.92 14.32 51.69
C THR A 201 -2.90 15.00 52.65
N LYS A 202 -3.78 14.22 53.30
CA LYS A 202 -4.44 14.62 54.55
C LYS A 202 -3.89 13.75 55.67
N SER A 203 -3.34 14.39 56.70
CA SER A 203 -2.95 13.79 57.98
C SER A 203 -4.12 13.88 58.97
N SER A 204 -4.30 12.84 59.79
CA SER A 204 -4.62 12.84 61.23
C SER A 204 -5.12 11.44 61.59
N GLU A 205 -4.27 10.61 62.20
CA GLU A 205 -4.19 10.35 63.66
C GLU A 205 -5.06 9.17 64.14
N ASN A 206 -4.36 8.18 64.73
CA ASN A 206 -4.65 7.41 65.96
C ASN A 206 -6.06 6.81 66.19
N ALA A 207 -6.24 5.65 66.82
CA ALA A 207 -5.40 4.61 67.39
C ALA A 207 -6.33 3.42 67.70
N HIS A 208 -5.81 2.18 67.69
CA HIS A 208 -5.82 1.28 68.86
C HIS A 208 -5.43 -0.14 68.47
N TYR A 209 -4.67 -0.71 69.41
CA TYR A 209 -3.89 -1.92 69.34
C TYR A 209 -4.49 -2.88 70.37
N SER A 210 -4.79 -4.11 69.97
CA SER A 210 -4.92 -5.34 70.80
C SER A 210 -5.63 -6.37 69.91
N GLY A 211 -5.21 -7.62 69.73
CA GLY A 211 -4.22 -8.46 70.37
C GLY A 211 -4.56 -9.92 70.04
N TYR A 212 -3.57 -10.81 70.13
CA TYR A 212 -3.68 -12.28 70.26
C TYR A 212 -4.13 -13.10 69.02
N ASN A 213 -3.21 -13.93 68.47
CA ASN A 213 -3.08 -15.41 68.64
C ASN A 213 -4.15 -16.17 67.83
N ASP A 214 -3.94 -17.30 67.15
CA ASP A 214 -2.87 -18.32 67.13
C ASP A 214 -3.19 -19.27 65.95
N HIS A 215 -2.17 -19.99 65.47
CA HIS A 215 -2.15 -21.37 64.94
C HIS A 215 -3.31 -21.88 64.05
N TRP A 216 -3.13 -22.42 62.83
CA TRP A 216 -2.14 -23.37 62.31
C TRP A 216 -2.02 -23.23 60.78
#